data_AF-F4BRA0-F1
#
_entry.id   AF-F4BRA0-F1
#
_cell.length_a   1.000
_cell.length_b   1.000
_cell.length_c   1.000
_cell.angle_alpha   90.00
_cell.angle_beta   90.00
_cell.angle_gamma   90.00
#
_symmetry.space_group_name_H-M   'P 1'
#
loop_
_entity.id
_entity.type
_entity.pdbx_description
1 polymer ?
#
loop_
_entity_poly.entity_id
_entity_poly.type
_entity_poly.pdbx_seq_one_letter_code
_entity_poly.pdbx_strand_id
1 'polypeptide(L)'
;MNKDKDCAILQDLLPLYEEKLLHPDTEEFIEEHLKRCQECRHIAKNSHIPLPAEVKTGEPSKKMIQKITLRLTTIQIFFVTIAFVLALGTTVMNNSSGFILSYTILGAVTYLFYRSTLVAVLLAVVPTFVWNCLIYMTDSFGEFYTESFSDGVLIVLVSLIMYLVFTIIGVFIGYCILKIKEEN
;
A
#
# COMPACT_ATOMS: atom_id res chain seq x y z
N MET A 1 -54.22 -18.09 16.77
CA MET A 1 -53.13 -17.25 16.25
C MET A 1 -53.54 -15.80 16.36
N ASN A 2 -52.68 -14.97 16.95
CA ASN A 2 -52.99 -13.59 17.26
C ASN A 2 -52.68 -12.77 16.00
N LYS A 3 -53.71 -12.51 15.17
CA LYS A 3 -53.59 -11.95 13.82
C LYS A 3 -52.64 -10.75 13.75
N ASP A 4 -52.67 -9.90 14.77
CA ASP A 4 -51.87 -8.66 14.82
C ASP A 4 -50.36 -8.93 14.99
N LYS A 5 -49.98 -9.97 15.75
CA LYS A 5 -48.57 -10.34 15.94
C LYS A 5 -47.99 -10.95 14.68
N ASP A 6 -48.75 -11.82 14.01
CA ASP A 6 -48.31 -12.47 12.79
C ASP A 6 -48.15 -11.46 11.63
N CYS A 7 -49.02 -10.43 11.59
CA CYS A 7 -48.91 -9.33 10.62
C CYS A 7 -47.66 -8.47 10.87
N ALA A 8 -47.32 -8.18 12.13
CA ALA A 8 -46.11 -7.41 12.46
C ALA A 8 -44.84 -8.16 12.05
N ILE A 9 -44.76 -9.47 12.35
CA ILE A 9 -43.64 -10.32 11.94
C ILE A 9 -43.51 -10.36 10.41
N LEU A 10 -44.62 -10.46 9.68
CA LEU A 10 -44.58 -10.46 8.21
C LEU A 10 -44.07 -9.13 7.65
N GLN A 11 -44.50 -7.99 8.21
CA GLN A 11 -44.03 -6.67 7.76
C GLN A 11 -42.51 -6.52 7.94
N ASP A 12 -41.95 -7.02 9.04
CA ASP A 12 -40.51 -6.99 9.30
C ASP A 12 -39.72 -7.90 8.32
N LEU A 13 -40.31 -9.02 7.91
CA LEU A 13 -39.70 -9.99 7.01
C LEU A 13 -39.92 -9.70 5.52
N LEU A 14 -40.83 -8.78 5.18
CA LEU A 14 -41.21 -8.47 3.81
C LEU A 14 -40.03 -7.99 2.94
N PRO A 15 -39.10 -7.12 3.42
CA PRO A 15 -37.93 -6.74 2.63
C PRO A 15 -37.03 -7.94 2.28
N LEU A 16 -36.84 -8.86 3.24
CA LEU A 16 -36.03 -10.06 3.04
C LEU A 16 -36.70 -11.08 2.10
N TYR A 17 -38.03 -11.14 2.11
CA TYR A 17 -38.82 -11.94 1.18
C TYR A 17 -38.67 -11.43 -0.26
N GLU A 18 -38.70 -10.11 -0.48
CA GLU A 18 -38.47 -9.50 -1.80
C GLU A 18 -37.04 -9.78 -2.33
N GLU A 19 -36.05 -9.83 -1.44
CA GLU A 19 -34.66 -10.14 -1.76
C GLU A 19 -34.36 -11.65 -1.93
N LYS A 20 -35.35 -12.54 -1.71
CA LYS A 20 -35.19 -14.01 -1.71
C LYS A 20 -34.06 -14.50 -0.79
N LEU A 21 -33.92 -13.86 0.37
CA LEU A 21 -32.91 -14.19 1.38
C LEU A 21 -33.48 -15.00 2.55
N LEU A 22 -34.70 -15.53 2.41
CA LEU A 22 -35.36 -16.30 3.45
C LEU A 22 -35.18 -17.81 3.24
N HIS A 23 -35.29 -18.56 4.33
CA HIS A 23 -35.35 -20.02 4.28
C HIS A 23 -36.69 -20.45 3.67
N PRO A 24 -36.75 -21.53 2.86
CA PRO A 24 -37.98 -21.98 2.17
C PRO A 24 -39.18 -22.16 3.10
N ASP A 25 -38.98 -22.70 4.30
CA ASP A 25 -40.05 -22.88 5.29
C ASP A 25 -40.68 -21.53 5.73
N THR A 26 -39.88 -20.47 5.77
CA THR A 26 -40.33 -19.12 6.12
C THR A 26 -41.04 -18.45 4.94
N GLU A 27 -40.62 -18.73 3.71
CA GLU A 27 -41.29 -18.25 2.50
C GLU A 27 -42.71 -18.83 2.37
N GLU A 28 -42.88 -20.13 2.63
CA GLU A 28 -44.20 -20.79 2.62
C GLU A 28 -45.16 -20.17 3.64
N PHE A 29 -44.67 -19.86 4.84
CA PHE A 29 -45.45 -19.16 5.87
C PHE A 29 -45.92 -17.77 5.40
N ILE A 30 -45.05 -16.99 4.76
CA ILE A 30 -45.38 -15.66 4.24
C ILE A 30 -46.43 -15.77 3.12
N GLU A 31 -46.27 -16.71 2.19
CA GLU A 31 -47.22 -16.92 1.10
C GLU A 31 -48.61 -17.34 1.60
N GLU A 32 -48.68 -18.24 2.59
CA GLU A 32 -49.95 -18.66 3.19
C GLU A 32 -50.63 -17.49 3.91
N HIS A 33 -49.84 -16.66 4.61
CA HIS A 33 -50.35 -15.48 5.29
C HIS A 33 -50.86 -14.41 4.30
N LEU A 34 -50.14 -14.13 3.22
CA LEU A 34 -50.56 -13.20 2.16
C LEU A 34 -51.84 -13.68 1.44
N LYS A 35 -52.05 -15.00 1.34
CA LYS A 35 -53.31 -15.59 0.83
C LYS A 35 -54.49 -15.26 1.75
N ARG A 36 -54.29 -15.21 3.06
CA ARG A 36 -55.33 -15.06 4.09
C ARG A 36 -55.55 -13.63 4.58
N CYS A 37 -54.55 -12.76 4.52
CA CYS A 37 -54.59 -11.41 5.08
C CYS A 37 -54.60 -10.34 3.98
N GLN A 38 -55.72 -9.61 3.85
CA GLN A 38 -55.85 -8.52 2.87
C GLN A 38 -54.95 -7.31 3.20
N GLU A 39 -54.79 -6.98 4.50
CA GLU A 39 -53.95 -5.86 4.95
C GLU A 39 -52.48 -6.06 4.55
N CYS A 40 -51.91 -7.23 4.87
CA CYS A 40 -50.54 -7.56 4.52
C CYS A 40 -50.31 -7.62 3.00
N ARG A 41 -51.32 -8.06 2.24
CA ARG A 41 -51.26 -8.05 0.77
C ARG A 41 -51.21 -6.63 0.20
N HIS A 42 -51.94 -5.70 0.79
CA HIS A 42 -51.93 -4.30 0.36
C HIS A 42 -50.58 -3.65 0.68
N ILE A 43 -50.01 -3.96 1.85
CA ILE A 43 -48.67 -3.48 2.24
C ILE A 43 -47.59 -4.05 1.32
N ALA A 44 -47.60 -5.35 1.04
CA ALA A 44 -46.68 -5.99 0.10
C ALA A 44 -46.72 -5.35 -1.30
N LYS A 45 -47.91 -4.97 -1.76
CA LYS A 45 -48.07 -4.30 -3.07
C LYS A 45 -47.57 -2.85 -3.09
N ASN A 46 -47.62 -2.16 -1.94
CA ASN A 46 -47.20 -0.77 -1.82
C ASN A 46 -45.74 -0.63 -1.36
N SER A 47 -45.13 -1.70 -0.87
CA SER A 47 -43.75 -1.77 -0.40
C SER A 47 -42.74 -1.96 -1.53
N HIS A 48 -43.07 -1.58 -2.78
CA HIS A 48 -42.08 -1.48 -3.85
C HIS A 48 -41.05 -0.40 -3.49
N ILE A 49 -40.08 -0.77 -2.66
CA ILE A 49 -38.90 0.00 -2.37
C ILE A 49 -38.04 -0.13 -3.63
N PRO A 50 -37.81 0.95 -4.39
CA PRO A 50 -36.87 0.89 -5.50
C PRO A 50 -35.50 0.60 -4.90
N LEU A 51 -35.00 -0.62 -5.09
CA LEU A 51 -33.64 -0.97 -4.70
C LEU A 51 -32.67 -0.02 -5.43
N PRO A 52 -31.73 0.63 -4.72
CA PRO A 52 -30.52 1.11 -5.36
C PRO A 52 -29.84 -0.10 -6.00
N ALA A 53 -29.55 0.02 -7.29
CA ALA A 53 -28.92 -1.01 -8.09
C ALA A 53 -27.72 -1.65 -7.36
N GLU A 54 -27.70 -2.98 -7.37
CA GLU A 54 -26.53 -3.83 -7.24
C GLU A 54 -25.59 -3.50 -6.06
N VAL A 55 -25.77 -4.22 -4.95
CA VAL A 55 -24.67 -4.43 -4.00
C VAL A 55 -23.60 -5.22 -4.76
N LYS A 56 -22.64 -4.50 -5.35
CA LYS A 56 -21.41 -5.06 -5.88
C LYS A 56 -20.74 -5.85 -4.78
N THR A 57 -20.73 -7.16 -4.95
CA THR A 57 -19.97 -8.12 -4.19
C THR A 57 -18.52 -7.61 -4.05
N GLY A 58 -18.14 -7.21 -2.84
CA GLY A 58 -16.79 -7.37 -2.33
C GLY A 58 -15.60 -6.69 -3.04
N GLU A 59 -15.77 -5.66 -3.87
CA GLU A 59 -14.62 -4.92 -4.42
C GLU A 59 -13.96 -3.85 -3.50
N PRO A 60 -14.56 -3.31 -2.42
CA PRO A 60 -13.89 -2.25 -1.67
C PRO A 60 -12.75 -2.77 -0.76
N SER A 61 -12.71 -4.08 -0.47
CA SER A 61 -11.65 -4.64 0.38
C SER A 61 -10.33 -4.85 -0.36
N LYS A 62 -10.35 -5.27 -1.63
CA LYS A 62 -9.13 -5.56 -2.40
C LYS A 62 -8.25 -4.33 -2.55
N LYS A 63 -8.85 -3.16 -2.81
CA LYS A 63 -8.11 -1.88 -2.92
C LYS A 63 -7.55 -1.41 -1.57
N MET A 64 -8.22 -1.70 -0.46
CA MET A 64 -7.77 -1.32 0.87
C MET A 64 -6.67 -2.26 1.38
N ILE A 65 -6.83 -3.57 1.20
CA ILE A 65 -5.83 -4.60 1.53
C ILE A 65 -4.58 -4.40 0.66
N GLN A 66 -4.73 -4.09 -0.62
CA GLN A 66 -3.59 -3.78 -1.51
C GLN A 66 -2.83 -2.52 -1.06
N LYS A 67 -3.52 -1.47 -0.59
CA LYS A 67 -2.86 -0.29 -0.03
C LYS A 67 -2.10 -0.61 1.26
N ILE A 68 -2.59 -1.54 2.07
CA ILE A 68 -1.95 -1.94 3.33
C ILE A 68 -0.74 -2.85 3.07
N THR A 69 -0.86 -3.84 2.17
CA THR A 69 0.27 -4.71 1.82
C THR A 69 1.40 -3.94 1.14
N LEU A 70 1.08 -2.95 0.30
CA LEU A 70 2.09 -2.04 -0.28
C LEU A 70 2.86 -1.26 0.80
N ARG A 71 2.19 -0.80 1.86
CA ARG A 71 2.84 -0.11 3.00
C ARG A 71 3.74 -1.05 3.82
N LEU A 72 3.39 -2.32 3.94
CA LEU A 72 4.20 -3.30 4.66
C LEU A 72 5.42 -3.76 3.84
N THR A 73 5.23 -4.01 2.55
CA THR A 73 6.33 -4.30 1.62
C THR A 73 7.30 -3.12 1.50
N THR A 74 6.76 -1.89 1.56
CA THR A 74 7.52 -0.64 1.69
C THR A 74 8.49 -0.67 2.88
N ILE A 75 7.99 -0.98 4.08
CA ILE A 75 8.82 -1.04 5.29
C ILE A 75 9.86 -2.17 5.20
N GLN A 76 9.50 -3.33 4.65
CA GLN A 76 10.45 -4.42 4.46
C GLN A 76 11.58 -4.07 3.49
N ILE A 77 11.25 -3.44 2.34
CA ILE A 77 12.26 -3.00 1.37
C ILE A 77 13.16 -1.93 2.01
N PHE A 78 12.60 -0.99 2.78
CA PHE A 78 13.40 0.00 3.52
C PHE A 78 14.43 -0.68 4.43
N PHE A 79 14.02 -1.70 5.19
CA PHE A 79 14.91 -2.42 6.09
C PHE A 79 15.99 -3.22 5.34
N VAL A 80 15.62 -3.89 4.24
CA VAL A 80 16.55 -4.65 3.40
C VAL A 80 17.53 -3.72 2.69
N THR A 81 17.08 -2.57 2.19
CA THR A 81 17.94 -1.55 1.57
C THR A 81 18.95 -1.00 2.56
N ILE A 82 18.51 -0.66 3.78
CA ILE A 82 19.42 -0.18 4.82
C ILE A 82 20.43 -1.26 5.17
N ALA A 83 19.99 -2.50 5.40
CA ALA A 83 20.89 -3.61 5.67
C ALA A 83 21.91 -3.83 4.54
N PHE A 84 21.48 -3.69 3.28
CA PHE A 84 22.36 -3.81 2.11
C PHE A 84 23.36 -2.67 1.98
N VAL A 85 22.93 -1.41 2.17
CA VAL A 85 23.82 -0.24 2.16
C VAL A 85 24.85 -0.34 3.27
N LEU A 86 24.43 -0.74 4.47
CA LEU A 86 25.33 -1.00 5.60
C LEU A 86 26.33 -2.12 5.26
N ALA A 87 25.85 -3.23 4.70
CA ALA A 87 26.70 -4.34 4.29
C ALA A 87 27.73 -3.91 3.22
N LEU A 88 27.32 -3.13 2.21
CA LEU A 88 28.23 -2.60 1.19
C LEU A 88 29.24 -1.59 1.78
N GLY A 89 28.81 -0.74 2.70
CA GLY A 89 29.70 0.20 3.41
C GLY A 89 30.81 -0.51 4.17
N THR A 90 30.52 -1.69 4.74
CA THR A 90 31.51 -2.51 5.46
C THR A 90 32.39 -3.38 4.56
N THR A 91 31.91 -3.77 3.37
CA THR A 91 32.59 -4.77 2.52
C THR A 91 33.30 -4.19 1.30
N VAL A 92 32.88 -3.02 0.80
CA VAL A 92 33.33 -2.44 -0.49
C VAL A 92 34.32 -1.30 -0.30
N MET A 93 34.90 -1.13 0.89
CA MET A 93 36.01 -0.19 1.10
C MET A 93 37.38 -0.74 0.65
N ASN A 94 37.40 -1.69 -0.30
CA ASN A 94 38.65 -2.33 -0.73
C ASN A 94 38.71 -2.67 -2.24
N ASN A 95 38.36 -1.73 -3.14
CA ASN A 95 38.81 -1.69 -4.56
C ASN A 95 37.86 -2.11 -5.71
N SER A 96 36.59 -1.69 -5.81
CA SER A 96 35.98 -1.64 -7.17
C SER A 96 34.76 -0.74 -7.33
N SER A 97 34.69 -0.10 -8.50
CA SER A 97 33.69 0.83 -9.03
C SER A 97 32.23 0.32 -9.11
N GLY A 98 31.93 -0.87 -8.59
CA GLY A 98 30.59 -1.50 -8.66
C GLY A 98 29.51 -0.80 -7.84
N PHE A 99 29.93 0.08 -6.95
CA PHE A 99 29.07 0.85 -6.06
C PHE A 99 28.21 1.90 -6.79
N ILE A 100 28.66 2.42 -7.93
CA ILE A 100 27.87 3.37 -8.73
C ILE A 100 26.60 2.71 -9.31
N LEU A 101 26.72 1.44 -9.67
CA LEU A 101 25.66 0.69 -10.35
C LEU A 101 24.56 0.27 -9.36
N SER A 102 24.93 -0.01 -8.10
CA SER A 102 23.97 -0.37 -7.05
C SER A 102 23.03 0.79 -6.68
N TYR A 103 23.52 2.04 -6.59
CA TYR A 103 22.65 3.19 -6.32
C TYR A 103 21.71 3.52 -7.48
N THR A 104 22.16 3.30 -8.72
CA THR A 104 21.31 3.51 -9.90
C THR A 104 20.16 2.50 -9.92
N ILE A 105 20.45 1.22 -9.64
CA ILE A 105 19.43 0.18 -9.50
C ILE A 105 18.50 0.51 -8.33
N LEU A 106 19.05 0.94 -7.19
CA LEU A 106 18.27 1.28 -6.01
C LEU A 106 17.30 2.43 -6.29
N GLY A 107 17.76 3.50 -6.96
CA GLY A 107 16.91 4.62 -7.38
C GLY A 107 15.78 4.19 -8.31
N ALA A 108 16.06 3.30 -9.26
CA ALA A 108 15.05 2.79 -10.20
C ALA A 108 14.00 1.89 -9.52
N VAL A 109 14.45 0.95 -8.68
CA VAL A 109 13.56 0.03 -7.95
C VAL A 109 12.70 0.79 -6.95
N THR A 110 13.30 1.68 -6.16
CA THR A 110 12.54 2.50 -5.19
C THR A 110 11.53 3.39 -5.90
N TYR A 111 11.90 4.03 -7.02
CA TYR A 111 10.94 4.82 -7.79
C TYR A 111 9.77 3.98 -8.33
N LEU A 112 10.04 2.80 -8.89
CA LEU A 112 9.01 1.95 -9.47
C LEU A 112 8.01 1.44 -8.42
N PHE A 113 8.47 1.16 -7.21
CA PHE A 113 7.61 0.71 -6.10
C PHE A 113 6.84 1.85 -5.43
N TYR A 114 7.50 2.98 -5.16
CA TYR A 114 6.91 4.08 -4.38
C TYR A 114 6.22 5.13 -5.23
N ARG A 115 6.47 5.14 -6.55
CA ARG A 115 5.98 6.13 -7.51
C ARG A 115 6.21 7.58 -7.03
N SER A 116 7.22 7.79 -6.19
CA SER A 116 7.55 9.06 -5.55
C SER A 116 9.05 9.28 -5.56
N THR A 117 9.48 10.36 -6.22
CA THR A 117 10.89 10.76 -6.32
C THR A 117 11.47 11.12 -4.95
N LEU A 118 10.66 11.71 -4.07
CA LEU A 118 11.08 12.14 -2.73
C LEU A 118 11.50 10.95 -1.87
N VAL A 119 10.75 9.85 -1.91
CA VAL A 119 11.07 8.65 -1.11
C VAL A 119 12.37 8.01 -1.57
N ALA A 120 12.61 7.93 -2.89
CA ALA A 120 13.85 7.41 -3.45
C ALA A 120 15.07 8.25 -3.02
N VAL A 121 14.95 9.59 -3.07
CA VAL A 121 16.02 10.50 -2.63
C VAL A 121 16.24 10.41 -1.12
N LEU A 122 15.18 10.40 -0.32
CA LEU A 122 15.28 10.29 1.14
C LEU A 122 15.97 8.99 1.56
N LEU A 123 15.63 7.88 0.90
CA LEU A 123 16.23 6.56 1.13
C LEU A 123 17.71 6.48 0.75
N ALA A 124 18.16 7.23 -0.25
CA ALA A 124 19.56 7.29 -0.62
C ALA A 124 20.36 8.23 0.30
N VAL A 125 19.80 9.38 0.65
CA VAL A 125 20.51 10.44 1.37
C VAL A 125 20.59 10.16 2.86
N VAL A 126 19.48 9.75 3.51
CA VAL A 126 19.44 9.62 4.98
C VAL A 126 20.40 8.55 5.51
N PRO A 127 20.41 7.31 5.00
CA PRO A 127 21.32 6.28 5.51
C PRO A 127 22.79 6.64 5.24
N THR A 128 23.06 7.22 4.07
CA THR A 128 24.42 7.61 3.69
C THR A 128 24.94 8.76 4.54
N PHE A 129 24.10 9.75 4.84
CA PHE A 129 24.44 10.84 5.75
C PHE A 129 24.69 10.32 7.17
N VAL A 130 23.80 9.46 7.68
CA VAL A 130 23.96 8.83 9.01
C VAL A 130 25.25 8.02 9.08
N TRP A 131 25.58 7.24 8.05
CA TRP A 131 26.82 6.44 8.00
C TRP A 131 28.06 7.33 8.00
N ASN A 132 28.08 8.41 7.20
CA ASN A 132 29.18 9.37 7.18
C ASN A 132 29.33 10.08 8.54
N CYS A 133 28.23 10.49 9.18
CA CYS A 133 28.27 11.03 10.53
C CYS A 133 28.78 10.02 11.56
N LEU A 134 28.40 8.74 11.43
CA LEU A 134 28.80 7.70 12.36
C LEU A 134 30.30 7.41 12.27
N ILE A 135 30.86 7.33 11.06
CA ILE A 135 32.31 7.17 10.85
C ILE A 135 33.08 8.36 11.45
N TYR A 136 32.54 9.57 11.35
CA TYR A 136 33.16 10.76 11.94
C TYR A 136 33.12 10.78 13.48
N MET A 137 32.05 10.24 14.07
CA MET A 137 31.81 10.28 15.53
C MET A 137 32.37 9.06 16.28
N THR A 138 32.61 7.94 15.60
CA THR A 138 33.04 6.70 16.25
C THR A 138 34.33 6.16 15.64
N ASP A 139 35.40 6.18 16.44
CA ASP A 139 36.72 5.59 16.14
C ASP A 139 36.66 4.05 15.93
N SER A 140 35.51 3.44 16.27
CA SER A 140 35.24 2.01 16.18
C SER A 140 35.04 1.46 14.77
N PHE A 141 34.80 2.31 13.76
CA PHE A 141 34.39 1.87 12.42
C PHE A 141 35.21 2.45 11.25
N GLY A 142 36.23 3.29 11.48
CA GLY A 142 36.91 4.03 10.41
C GLY A 142 38.43 3.91 10.40
N GLU A 143 38.99 3.30 9.35
CA GLU A 143 40.41 3.45 8.93
C GLU A 143 40.68 4.79 8.19
N PHE A 144 39.72 5.73 8.17
CA PHE A 144 39.79 6.93 7.32
C PHE A 144 40.07 8.19 8.14
N TYR A 145 41.34 8.38 8.51
CA TYR A 145 41.82 9.60 9.15
C TYR A 145 41.98 10.70 8.08
N THR A 146 41.17 11.75 8.16
CA THR A 146 41.46 13.00 7.44
C THR A 146 42.20 13.93 8.39
N GLU A 147 43.30 14.54 7.94
CA GLU A 147 44.12 15.41 8.78
C GLU A 147 43.43 16.72 9.16
N SER A 148 42.27 17.02 8.57
CA SER A 148 41.51 18.25 8.80
C SER A 148 40.00 18.06 8.67
N PHE A 149 39.25 18.69 9.58
CA PHE A 149 37.77 18.68 9.59
C PHE A 149 37.16 19.16 8.26
N SER A 150 37.78 20.17 7.64
CA SER A 150 37.35 20.72 6.35
C SER A 150 37.38 19.68 5.22
N ASP A 151 38.40 18.81 5.21
CA ASP A 151 38.56 17.79 4.17
C ASP A 151 37.56 16.65 4.35
N GLY A 152 37.29 16.25 5.60
CA GLY A 152 36.21 15.32 5.91
C GLY A 152 34.85 15.82 5.44
N VAL A 153 34.51 17.08 5.72
CA VAL A 153 33.24 17.70 5.27
C VAL A 153 33.16 17.73 3.74
N LEU A 154 34.25 18.08 3.05
CA LEU A 154 34.29 18.14 1.60
C LEU A 154 34.06 16.74 0.98
N ILE A 155 34.69 15.69 1.51
CA ILE A 155 34.52 14.31 1.03
C ILE A 155 33.07 13.85 1.21
N VAL A 156 32.45 14.15 2.35
CA VAL A 156 31.03 13.82 2.61
C VAL A 156 30.12 14.53 1.61
N LEU A 157 30.33 15.83 1.39
CA LEU A 157 29.53 16.61 0.44
C LEU A 157 29.67 16.08 -0.99
N VAL A 158 30.89 15.82 -1.45
CA VAL A 158 31.14 15.27 -2.80
C VAL A 158 30.49 13.90 -2.95
N SER A 159 30.59 13.04 -1.94
CA SER A 159 29.98 11.70 -1.96
C SER A 159 28.47 11.77 -2.03
N LEU A 160 27.83 12.63 -1.22
CA LEU A 160 26.39 12.86 -1.23
C LEU A 160 25.90 13.38 -2.58
N ILE A 161 26.61 14.34 -3.18
CA ILE A 161 26.29 14.87 -4.51
C ILE A 161 26.34 13.75 -5.56
N MET A 162 27.38 12.93 -5.53
CA MET A 162 27.53 11.82 -6.48
C MET A 162 26.37 10.81 -6.34
N TYR A 163 26.01 10.38 -5.12
CA TYR A 163 24.89 9.46 -4.93
C TYR A 163 23.55 10.07 -5.33
N LEU A 164 23.35 11.37 -5.12
CA LEU A 164 22.17 12.08 -5.56
C LEU A 164 22.02 12.01 -7.09
N VAL A 165 23.09 12.30 -7.83
CA VAL A 165 23.08 12.25 -9.30
C VAL A 165 22.70 10.84 -9.79
N PHE A 166 23.31 9.78 -9.26
CA PHE A 166 22.99 8.41 -9.68
C PHE A 166 21.59 7.96 -9.28
N THR A 167 21.10 8.39 -8.11
CA THR A 167 19.72 8.10 -7.68
C THR A 167 18.71 8.79 -8.60
N ILE A 168 18.97 10.04 -9.01
CA ILE A 168 18.12 10.77 -9.97
C ILE A 168 18.11 10.07 -11.33
N ILE A 169 19.25 9.59 -11.80
CA ILE A 169 19.34 8.80 -13.04
C ILE A 169 18.50 7.52 -12.93
N GLY A 170 18.62 6.78 -11.82
CA GLY A 170 17.81 5.59 -11.56
C GLY A 170 16.31 5.88 -11.53
N VAL A 171 15.91 6.95 -10.84
CA VAL A 171 14.52 7.44 -10.80
C VAL A 171 13.99 7.74 -12.21
N PHE A 172 14.79 8.40 -13.04
CA PHE A 172 14.41 8.71 -14.43
C PHE A 172 14.19 7.45 -15.26
N ILE A 173 15.06 6.44 -15.11
CA ILE A 173 14.89 5.12 -15.75
C ILE A 173 13.60 4.46 -15.29
N GLY A 174 13.32 4.47 -13.98
CA GLY A 174 12.07 3.94 -13.42
C GLY A 174 10.82 4.63 -13.96
N TYR A 175 10.88 5.95 -14.16
CA TYR A 175 9.81 6.74 -14.78
C TYR A 175 9.56 6.33 -16.23
N CYS A 176 10.62 6.20 -17.04
CA CYS A 176 10.50 5.75 -18.42
C CYS A 176 9.85 4.35 -18.51
N ILE A 177 10.23 3.42 -17.64
CA ILE A 177 9.65 2.06 -17.59
C ILE A 177 8.15 2.11 -17.26
N LEU A 178 7.75 2.89 -16.26
CA LEU A 178 6.35 3.03 -15.89
C LEU A 178 5.52 3.66 -17.01
N LYS A 179 6.06 4.67 -17.69
CA LYS A 179 5.39 5.33 -18.81
C LYS A 179 5.14 4.37 -19.98
N ILE A 180 6.14 3.56 -20.34
CA ILE A 180 6.00 2.54 -21.39
C ILE A 180 4.94 1.50 -21.03
N LYS A 181 4.85 1.12 -19.74
CA LYS A 181 3.86 0.15 -19.26
C LYS A 181 2.44 0.70 -19.19
N GLU A 182 2.27 2.01 -19.02
CA GLU A 182 0.93 2.65 -19.04
C GLU A 182 0.41 2.86 -20.49
N GLU A 183 1.31 2.92 -21.48
CA GLU A 183 0.97 3.09 -22.90
C GLU A 183 0.67 1.74 -23.63
N ASN A 184 0.89 0.59 -22.99
CA ASN A 184 0.79 -0.75 -23.59
C ASN A 184 -0.19 -1.65 -22.83
#